data_AF-A0A6P0KW33-F1
#
_entry.id   AF-A0A6P0KW33-F1
#
_cell.length_a   1.000
_cell.length_b   1.000
_cell.length_c   1.000
_cell.angle_alpha   90.00
_cell.angle_beta   90.00
_cell.angle_gamma   90.00
#
_symmetry.space_group_name_H-M   'P 1'
#
loop_
_entity.id
_entity.type
_entity.pdbx_description
1 polymer ?
#
loop_
_entity_poly.entity_id
_entity_poly.type
_entity_poly.pdbx_seq_one_letter_code
_entity_poly.pdbx_strand_id
1 'polypeptide(L)' 'MGLIRLRVRELAAEKGWTLKEVSDRSGVTYSTVASYARRDAMSMTDFTAILKLARAFDVMVEDLVEVIEE' A
#
# COMPACT_ATOMS: atom_id res chain seq x y z
N MET A 1 11.38 12.50 11.50
CA MET A 1 11.05 12.03 10.14
C MET A 1 9.71 11.36 10.30
N GLY A 2 8.67 11.90 9.67
CA GLY A 2 7.32 11.37 9.83
C GLY A 2 7.21 9.86 9.54
N LEU A 3 6.25 9.24 10.21
CA LEU A 3 5.92 7.83 10.09
C LEU A 3 4.62 7.69 9.30
N ILE A 4 4.61 6.79 8.32
CA ILE A 4 3.43 6.46 7.53
C ILE A 4 3.12 4.97 7.57
N ARG A 5 1.86 4.62 7.34
CA ARG A 5 1.36 3.27 7.09
C ARG A 5 0.68 3.24 5.73
N LEU A 6 0.75 2.09 5.04
CA LEU A 6 -0.03 1.89 3.82
C LEU A 6 -1.22 0.98 4.10
N ARG A 7 -2.42 1.42 3.71
CA ARG A 7 -3.70 0.72 3.93
C ARG A 7 -3.94 -0.43 2.94
N VAL A 8 -2.87 -1.14 2.56
CA VAL A 8 -2.91 -2.20 1.53
C VAL A 8 -3.84 -3.34 1.94
N ARG A 9 -3.82 -3.73 3.22
CA ARG A 9 -4.63 -4.86 3.71
C ARG A 9 -6.11 -4.49 3.76
N GLU A 10 -6.41 -3.29 4.20
CA GLU A 10 -7.75 -2.74 4.32
C GLU A 10 -8.39 -2.58 2.93
N LEU A 11 -7.69 -1.94 1.99
CA LEU A 11 -8.16 -1.76 0.61
C LEU A 11 -8.31 -3.10 -0.14
N ALA A 12 -7.41 -4.07 0.12
CA ALA A 12 -7.55 -5.41 -0.45
C ALA A 12 -8.79 -6.12 0.09
N ALA A 13 -9.06 -6.03 1.40
CA ALA A 13 -10.24 -6.63 2.01
C ALA A 13 -11.55 -6.00 1.49
N GLU A 14 -11.60 -4.66 1.37
CA GLU A 14 -12.77 -3.93 0.83
C GLU A 14 -13.13 -4.36 -0.59
N LYS A 15 -12.12 -4.67 -1.42
CA LYS A 15 -12.33 -5.13 -2.80
C LYS A 15 -12.40 -6.65 -2.96
N GLY A 16 -12.22 -7.41 -1.87
CA GLY A 16 -12.20 -8.88 -1.89
C GLY A 16 -10.97 -9.47 -2.60
N TRP A 17 -9.83 -8.78 -2.58
CA TRP A 17 -8.60 -9.21 -3.25
C TRP A 17 -7.62 -9.87 -2.28
N THR A 18 -6.91 -10.87 -2.79
CA THR A 18 -5.72 -11.42 -2.14
C THR A 18 -4.51 -10.52 -2.36
N LEU A 19 -3.49 -10.60 -1.49
CA LEU A 19 -2.22 -9.88 -1.69
C LEU A 19 -1.52 -10.28 -3.00
N LYS A 20 -1.76 -11.50 -3.49
CA LYS A 20 -1.27 -11.95 -4.80
C LYS A 20 -1.94 -11.16 -5.93
N GLU A 21 -3.27 -11.03 -5.89
CA GLU A 21 -3.98 -10.22 -6.88
C GLU A 21 -3.60 -8.73 -6.82
N VAL A 22 -3.33 -8.19 -5.64
CA VAL A 22 -2.80 -6.82 -5.50
C VAL A 22 -1.45 -6.69 -6.20
N SER A 23 -0.54 -7.67 -6.02
CA SER A 23 0.74 -7.72 -6.72
C SER A 23 0.55 -7.77 -8.24
N ASP A 24 -0.31 -8.66 -8.72
CA ASP A 24 -0.57 -8.86 -10.15
C ASP A 24 -1.19 -7.61 -10.81
N ARG A 25 -2.13 -6.93 -10.11
CA ARG A 25 -2.82 -5.73 -10.62
C ARG A 25 -1.97 -4.47 -10.57
N SER A 26 -1.15 -4.31 -9.53
CA SER A 26 -0.32 -3.10 -9.34
C SER A 26 1.03 -3.17 -10.05
N GLY A 27 1.50 -4.36 -10.40
CA GLY A 27 2.86 -4.56 -10.92
C GLY A 27 3.93 -4.24 -9.87
N VAL A 28 3.57 -4.27 -8.59
CA VAL A 28 4.48 -4.24 -7.44
C VAL A 28 4.73 -5.69 -7.01
N THR A 29 5.98 -6.03 -6.66
CA THR A 29 6.32 -7.41 -6.29
C THR A 29 5.56 -7.86 -5.05
N TYR A 30 5.16 -9.13 -5.02
CA TYR A 30 4.44 -9.71 -3.88
C TYR A 30 5.16 -9.51 -2.54
N SER A 31 6.49 -9.60 -2.50
CA SER A 31 7.27 -9.36 -1.27
C SER A 31 7.11 -7.92 -0.76
N THR A 32 7.07 -6.95 -1.66
CA THR A 32 6.84 -5.54 -1.33
C THR A 32 5.41 -5.32 -0.86
N VAL A 33 4.41 -5.87 -1.57
CA VAL A 33 3.00 -5.81 -1.17
C VAL A 33 2.80 -6.43 0.22
N ALA A 34 3.37 -7.61 0.46
CA ALA A 34 3.28 -8.29 1.75
C ALA A 34 4.00 -7.54 2.87
N SER A 35 5.13 -6.89 2.57
CA SER A 35 5.83 -6.01 3.51
C SER A 35 4.94 -4.82 3.91
N TYR A 36 4.35 -4.13 2.93
CA TYR A 36 3.47 -2.99 3.18
C TYR A 36 2.21 -3.37 3.93
N ALA A 37 1.58 -4.49 3.60
CA ALA A 37 0.38 -4.97 4.27
C ALA A 37 0.62 -5.39 5.74
N ARG A 38 1.87 -5.63 6.14
CA ARG A 38 2.24 -6.08 7.50
C ARG A 38 2.84 -4.98 8.38
N ARG A 39 3.40 -3.91 7.79
CA ARG A 39 4.11 -2.88 8.56
C ARG A 39 3.13 -1.81 9.02
N ASP A 40 3.05 -1.63 10.33
CA ASP A 40 2.21 -0.61 10.94
C ASP A 40 2.82 0.80 10.88
N ALA A 41 4.14 0.92 10.69
CA ALA A 41 4.83 2.20 10.53
C ALA A 41 6.10 2.08 9.67
N MET A 42 6.34 3.07 8.83
CA MET A 42 7.52 3.19 7.95
C MET A 42 7.94 4.64 7.82
N SER A 43 9.25 4.90 7.87
CA SER A 43 9.83 6.25 7.69
C SER A 43 10.21 6.59 6.25
N MET A 44 10.39 5.58 5.40
CA MET A 44 10.67 5.73 3.97
C MET A 44 10.08 4.56 3.19
N THR A 45 9.65 4.84 1.96
CA THR A 45 9.26 3.82 0.99
C THR A 45 9.38 4.35 -0.44
N ASP A 46 9.38 3.45 -1.41
CA ASP A 46 9.39 3.82 -2.83
C ASP A 46 8.05 4.46 -3.23
N PHE A 47 8.08 5.74 -3.58
CA PHE A 47 6.90 6.49 -4.03
C PHE A 47 6.30 5.92 -5.32
N THR A 48 7.11 5.30 -6.19
CA THR A 48 6.61 4.63 -7.39
C THR A 48 5.72 3.46 -7.04
N ALA A 49 6.06 2.71 -5.99
CA ALA A 49 5.23 1.61 -5.50
C ALA A 49 3.92 2.12 -4.90
N ILE A 50 3.94 3.26 -4.18
CA ILE A 50 2.72 3.93 -3.69
C ILE A 50 1.81 4.30 -4.86
N LEU A 51 2.32 4.97 -5.90
CA LEU A 51 1.53 5.39 -7.06
C LEU A 51 0.92 4.19 -7.80
N LYS A 52 1.69 3.11 -7.97
CA LYS A 52 1.20 1.87 -8.59
C LYS A 52 0.05 1.25 -7.80
N LEU A 53 0.19 1.20 -6.47
CA LEU A 53 -0.84 0.67 -5.58
C LEU A 53 -2.10 1.53 -5.60
N ALA A 54 -1.96 2.86 -5.49
CA ALA A 54 -3.08 3.80 -5.53
C ALA A 54 -3.87 3.65 -6.84
N ARG A 55 -3.18 3.56 -7.99
CA ARG A 55 -3.81 3.29 -9.29
C ARG A 55 -4.50 1.92 -9.35
N ALA A 56 -3.87 0.87 -8.82
CA ALA A 56 -4.45 -0.47 -8.83
C ALA A 56 -5.72 -0.55 -7.96
N PHE A 57 -5.75 0.20 -6.85
CA PHE A 57 -6.92 0.32 -5.99
C PHE A 57 -7.92 1.36 -6.49
N ASP A 58 -7.59 2.16 -7.50
CA ASP A 58 -8.43 3.26 -7.99
C ASP A 58 -8.81 4.24 -6.85
N VAL A 59 -7.80 4.67 -6.09
CA VAL A 59 -7.92 5.62 -4.98
C VAL A 59 -6.85 6.70 -5.06
N MET A 60 -7.03 7.79 -4.32
CA MET A 60 -5.98 8.81 -4.18
C MET A 60 -4.82 8.29 -3.32
N VAL A 61 -3.64 8.89 -3.44
CA VAL A 61 -2.48 8.50 -2.62
C VAL A 61 -2.76 8.73 -1.14
N GLU A 62 -3.48 9.79 -0.83
CA GLU A 62 -3.92 10.19 0.50
C GLU A 62 -4.89 9.17 1.12
N ASP A 63 -5.64 8.43 0.32
CA ASP A 63 -6.53 7.36 0.81
C ASP A 63 -5.74 6.07 1.11
N LEU A 64 -4.63 5.86 0.39
CA LEU A 64 -3.73 4.72 0.57
C LEU A 64 -2.76 4.92 1.75
N VAL A 65 -2.33 6.16 2.00
CA VAL A 65 -1.31 6.52 2.99
C VAL A 65 -1.96 7.07 4.25
N GLU A 66 -1.63 6.49 5.39
CA GLU A 66 -2.01 6.99 6.70
C GLU A 66 -0.78 7.58 7.40
N VAL A 67 -0.86 8.84 7.83
CA VAL A 67 0.21 9.51 8.59
C VAL A 67 0.04 9.19 10.07
N ILE A 68 1.07 8.56 10.64
CA ILE A 68 1.13 8.16 12.05
C ILE A 68 1.83 9.24 12.89
N GLU A 69 2.88 9.87 12.35
CA GLU A 69 3.65 10.96 12.97
C GLU A 69 4.18 11.90 11.86
N GLU A 70 4.23 13.22 12.09
CA GLU A 70 4.75 14.22 11.14
C GLU A 70 6.26 14.49 11.28
#